data_AF-A0A8S1PUR4-F1
#
_entry.id   AF-A0A8S1PUR4-F1
#
_cell.length_a   1.000
_cell.length_b   1.000
_cell.length_c   1.000
_cell.angle_alpha   90.00
_cell.angle_beta   90.00
_cell.angle_gamma   90.00
#
_symmetry.space_group_name_H-M   'P 1'
#
loop_
_entity.id
_entity.type
_entity.pdbx_description
1 polymer ?
#
loop_
_entity_poly.entity_id
_entity_poly.type
_entity_poly.pdbx_seq_one_letter_code
_entity_poly.pdbx_strand_id
1 'polypeptide(L)'
;MIPFRINHINQIILNLNHQIQVYTIQNTEQTNCQSLIEEYNNALDKLYKLNKEDLVELKRTRNPPTILVKVIIIICVLLDHSFKPEQQSWEECQKIIGNFNYVNSLHSLDIGKINESQLTYIKTIRQISEVQASKISNACSTFYQFILVVLQIRESKQYIFKRKIELIELLIKQAQKHQTFLQKMIE
;
A
#
# COMPACT_ATOMS: atom_id res chain seq x y z
N MET A 1 27.59 -10.43 35.87
CA MET A 1 26.95 -10.85 34.59
C MET A 1 25.93 -9.85 34.05
N ILE A 2 25.04 -9.27 34.90
CA ILE A 2 23.99 -8.33 34.44
C ILE A 2 24.57 -7.02 33.84
N PRO A 3 25.63 -6.38 34.39
CA PRO A 3 26.22 -5.18 33.80
C PRO A 3 26.74 -5.38 32.37
N PHE A 4 27.30 -6.56 32.08
CA PHE A 4 27.76 -6.92 30.73
C PHE A 4 26.59 -7.00 29.73
N ARG A 5 25.45 -7.58 30.15
CA ARG A 5 24.24 -7.64 29.32
C ARG A 5 23.67 -6.25 29.03
N ILE A 6 23.67 -5.35 30.02
CA ILE A 6 23.24 -3.96 29.83
C ILE A 6 24.16 -3.24 28.83
N ASN A 7 25.48 -3.39 28.96
CA ASN A 7 26.42 -2.79 28.00
C ASN A 7 26.20 -3.32 26.57
N HIS A 8 25.98 -4.63 26.42
CA HIS A 8 25.66 -5.22 25.12
C HIS A 8 24.38 -4.64 24.50
N ILE A 9 23.33 -4.46 25.30
CA ILE A 9 22.08 -3.83 24.82
C ILE A 9 22.31 -2.37 24.41
N ASN A 10 23.13 -1.61 25.14
CA ASN A 10 23.49 -0.24 24.75
C ASN A 10 24.19 -0.20 23.38
N GLN A 11 25.10 -1.14 23.11
CA GLN A 11 25.76 -1.24 21.81
C GLN A 11 24.77 -1.57 20.69
N ILE A 12 23.80 -2.47 20.94
CA ILE A 12 22.72 -2.76 19.99
C ILE A 12 21.92 -1.49 19.69
N ILE A 13 21.46 -0.78 20.72
CA ILE A 13 20.66 0.45 20.56
C ILE A 13 21.46 1.50 19.76
N LEU A 14 22.75 1.67 20.04
CA LEU A 14 23.61 2.60 19.32
C LEU A 14 23.73 2.25 17.83
N ASN A 15 23.92 0.97 17.50
CA ASN A 15 23.94 0.51 16.11
C ASN A 15 22.59 0.75 15.40
N LEU A 16 21.48 0.42 16.06
CA LEU A 16 20.14 0.64 15.50
C LEU A 16 19.86 2.13 15.23
N ASN A 17 20.26 3.01 16.14
CA ASN A 17 20.15 4.46 15.94
C ASN A 17 20.99 4.95 14.75
N HIS A 18 22.21 4.43 14.58
CA HIS A 18 23.03 4.73 13.40
C HIS A 18 22.34 4.28 12.10
N GLN A 19 21.69 3.11 12.09
CA GLN A 19 20.92 2.64 10.93
C GLN A 19 19.73 3.57 10.60
N ILE A 20 19.01 4.09 11.60
CA ILE A 20 17.95 5.09 11.39
C ILE A 20 18.53 6.35 10.73
N GLN A 21 19.68 6.85 11.21
CA GLN A 21 20.33 8.02 10.63
C GLN A 21 20.68 7.81 9.15
N VAL A 22 21.25 6.65 8.81
CA VAL A 22 21.56 6.27 7.42
C VAL A 22 20.30 6.29 6.55
N TYR A 23 19.21 5.65 6.99
CA TYR A 23 17.96 5.65 6.22
C TYR A 23 17.31 7.03 6.12
N THR A 24 17.46 7.86 7.15
CA THR A 24 16.93 9.24 7.13
C THR A 24 17.65 10.09 6.09
N ILE A 25 18.99 10.03 6.05
CA ILE A 25 19.81 10.74 5.07
C ILE A 25 19.47 10.27 3.65
N GLN A 26 19.40 8.96 3.43
CA GLN A 26 19.03 8.38 2.13
C GLN A 26 17.62 8.76 1.69
N ASN A 27 16.71 8.99 2.63
CA ASN A 27 15.36 9.47 2.34
C ASN A 27 15.33 10.96 1.96
N THR A 28 16.19 11.78 2.58
CA THR A 28 16.28 13.23 2.29
C THR A 28 17.02 13.57 1.00
N GLU A 29 18.03 12.78 0.61
CA GLU A 29 18.81 13.02 -0.61
C GLU A 29 18.03 12.72 -1.91
N GLN A 30 16.85 12.10 -1.80
CA GLN A 30 15.94 11.85 -2.92
C GLN A 30 14.81 12.90 -2.96
N THR A 31 15.17 14.17 -3.07
CA THR A 31 14.25 15.29 -3.32
C THR A 31 13.69 15.24 -4.74
N ASN A 32 12.70 14.37 -4.99
CA ASN A 32 11.57 14.68 -5.88
C ASN A 32 10.32 13.80 -5.62
N CYS A 33 10.06 13.41 -4.36
CA CYS A 33 8.90 12.56 -4.01
C CYS A 33 7.57 13.32 -3.88
N GLN A 34 7.58 14.64 -4.01
CA GLN A 34 6.36 15.46 -4.04
C GLN A 34 5.44 15.03 -5.19
N SER A 35 6.01 14.60 -6.32
CA SER A 35 5.24 14.18 -7.49
C SER A 35 4.39 12.94 -7.24
N LEU A 36 4.89 11.90 -6.56
CA LEU A 36 4.11 10.67 -6.33
C LEU A 36 2.97 10.88 -5.32
N ILE A 37 3.17 11.72 -4.31
CA ILE A 37 2.10 12.08 -3.36
C ILE A 37 1.04 12.90 -4.09
N GLU A 38 1.44 13.84 -4.94
CA GLU A 38 0.53 14.63 -5.76
C GLU A 38 -0.23 13.77 -6.78
N GLU A 39 0.44 12.83 -7.45
CA GLU A 39 -0.18 11.85 -8.35
C GLU A 39 -1.20 10.98 -7.62
N TYR A 40 -0.92 10.60 -6.37
CA TYR A 40 -1.85 9.81 -5.56
C TYR A 40 -3.08 10.62 -5.15
N ASN A 41 -2.89 11.85 -4.70
CA ASN A 41 -4.00 12.75 -4.38
C ASN A 41 -4.84 13.03 -5.64
N ASN A 42 -4.21 13.25 -6.79
CA ASN A 42 -4.89 13.41 -8.06
C ASN A 42 -5.69 12.17 -8.46
N ALA A 43 -5.16 10.96 -8.22
CA ALA A 43 -5.88 9.72 -8.47
C ALA A 43 -7.08 9.54 -7.53
N LEU A 44 -6.94 9.90 -6.26
CA LEU A 44 -8.04 9.93 -5.29
C LEU A 44 -9.12 10.93 -5.68
N ASP A 45 -8.74 12.13 -6.09
CA ASP A 45 -9.68 13.15 -6.55
C ASP A 45 -10.46 12.68 -7.78
N LYS A 46 -9.81 12.00 -8.72
CA LYS A 46 -10.48 11.40 -9.88
C LYS A 46 -11.45 10.30 -9.45
N LEU A 47 -11.07 9.45 -8.49
CA LEU A 47 -11.99 8.45 -7.92
C LEU A 47 -13.23 9.09 -7.29
N TYR A 48 -13.07 10.19 -6.56
CA TYR A 48 -14.18 10.89 -5.93
C TYR A 48 -15.10 11.60 -6.94
N LYS A 49 -14.54 12.00 -8.07
CA LYS A 49 -15.29 12.62 -9.19
C LYS A 49 -16.05 11.62 -10.05
N LEU A 50 -15.84 10.31 -9.87
CA LEU A 50 -16.64 9.29 -10.57
C LEU A 50 -18.10 9.47 -10.17
N ASN A 51 -18.94 9.72 -11.16
CA ASN A 51 -20.36 9.93 -10.90
C ASN A 51 -21.08 8.58 -10.78
N LYS A 52 -22.34 8.60 -10.31
CA LYS A 52 -23.13 7.37 -10.16
C LYS A 52 -23.32 6.62 -11.49
N GLU A 53 -23.34 7.33 -12.61
CA GLU A 53 -23.55 6.75 -13.94
C GLU A 53 -22.34 5.93 -14.39
N ASP A 54 -21.13 6.43 -14.18
CA ASP A 54 -19.85 5.74 -14.43
C ASP A 54 -19.83 4.37 -13.73
N LEU A 55 -20.36 4.32 -12.49
CA LEU A 55 -20.37 3.10 -11.69
C LEU A 55 -21.50 2.15 -12.10
N VAL A 56 -22.66 2.72 -12.43
CA VAL A 56 -23.81 1.96 -12.93
C VAL A 56 -23.50 1.32 -14.28
N GLU A 57 -22.72 1.98 -15.14
CA GLU A 57 -22.21 1.42 -16.40
C GLU A 57 -21.45 0.12 -16.13
N LEU A 58 -20.45 0.15 -15.26
CA LEU A 58 -19.67 -1.03 -14.90
C LEU A 58 -20.53 -2.17 -14.35
N LYS A 59 -21.53 -1.83 -13.51
CA LYS A 59 -22.45 -2.80 -12.93
C LYS A 59 -23.42 -3.40 -13.95
N ARG A 60 -23.78 -2.67 -15.00
CA ARG A 60 -24.70 -3.15 -16.05
C ARG A 60 -24.01 -3.98 -17.13
N THR A 61 -22.70 -3.95 -17.19
CA THR A 61 -21.91 -4.72 -18.14
C THR A 61 -22.04 -6.22 -17.90
N ARG A 62 -22.84 -6.91 -18.74
CA ARG A 62 -23.04 -8.36 -18.65
C ARG A 62 -21.82 -9.15 -19.14
N ASN A 63 -21.23 -8.71 -20.23
CA ASN A 63 -20.06 -9.34 -20.87
C ASN A 63 -18.89 -8.35 -20.88
N PRO A 64 -18.13 -8.24 -19.77
CA PRO A 64 -17.08 -7.24 -19.64
C PRO A 64 -15.86 -7.58 -20.52
N PRO A 65 -15.17 -6.57 -21.07
CA PRO A 65 -13.85 -6.76 -21.66
C PRO A 65 -12.86 -7.32 -20.63
N THR A 66 -11.95 -8.19 -21.07
CA THR A 66 -10.96 -8.83 -20.18
C THR A 66 -10.15 -7.82 -19.36
N ILE A 67 -9.83 -6.66 -19.93
CA ILE A 67 -9.09 -5.60 -19.25
C ILE A 67 -9.90 -5.03 -18.08
N LEU A 68 -11.20 -4.79 -18.28
CA LEU A 68 -12.08 -4.30 -17.22
C LEU A 68 -12.12 -5.30 -16.07
N VAL A 69 -12.29 -6.59 -16.38
CA VAL A 69 -12.31 -7.65 -15.38
C VAL A 69 -11.02 -7.64 -14.56
N LYS A 70 -9.85 -7.58 -15.21
CA LYS A 70 -8.56 -7.55 -14.52
C LYS A 70 -8.42 -6.33 -13.60
N VAL A 71 -8.76 -5.14 -14.08
CA VAL A 71 -8.68 -3.90 -13.29
C VAL A 71 -9.57 -4.00 -12.05
N ILE A 72 -10.81 -4.46 -12.20
CA ILE A 72 -11.75 -4.59 -11.10
C ILE A 72 -11.34 -5.68 -10.10
N ILE A 73 -10.84 -6.82 -10.57
CA ILE A 73 -10.29 -7.86 -9.70
C ILE A 73 -9.16 -7.30 -8.83
N ILE A 74 -8.27 -6.47 -9.40
CA ILE A 74 -7.19 -5.84 -8.63
C ILE A 74 -7.75 -4.87 -7.58
N ILE A 75 -8.82 -4.11 -7.90
CA ILE A 75 -9.53 -3.29 -6.91
C ILE A 75 -10.08 -4.16 -5.77
N CYS A 76 -10.72 -5.29 -6.06
CA CYS A 76 -11.22 -6.21 -5.04
C CYS A 76 -10.09 -6.75 -4.16
N VAL A 77 -8.95 -7.12 -4.76
CA VAL A 77 -7.74 -7.55 -4.05
C VAL A 77 -7.20 -6.45 -3.14
N LEU A 78 -7.27 -5.17 -3.54
CA LEU A 78 -6.84 -4.04 -2.70
C LEU A 78 -7.77 -3.83 -1.49
N LEU A 79 -9.07 -4.04 -1.67
CA LEU A 79 -10.09 -3.80 -0.65
C LEU A 79 -10.21 -4.91 0.38
N ASP A 80 -9.91 -6.15 0.01
CA ASP A 80 -10.09 -7.32 0.87
C ASP A 80 -8.88 -8.28 0.79
N HIS A 81 -8.18 -8.43 1.91
CA HIS A 81 -7.02 -9.32 2.05
C HIS A 81 -7.37 -10.81 1.88
N SER A 82 -8.63 -11.18 2.06
CA SER A 82 -9.14 -12.54 1.92
C SER A 82 -9.62 -12.87 0.50
N PHE A 83 -9.68 -11.86 -0.38
CA PHE A 83 -10.16 -12.02 -1.75
C PHE A 83 -9.21 -12.89 -2.58
N LYS A 84 -9.76 -13.90 -3.25
CA LYS A 84 -9.01 -14.90 -4.02
C LYS A 84 -9.27 -14.74 -5.52
N PRO A 85 -8.41 -14.03 -6.27
CA PRO A 85 -8.71 -13.63 -7.65
C PRO A 85 -8.98 -14.80 -8.61
N GLU A 86 -8.36 -15.96 -8.39
CA GLU A 86 -8.53 -17.15 -9.24
C GLU A 86 -9.89 -17.83 -9.09
N GLN A 87 -10.62 -17.54 -8.01
CA GLN A 87 -11.87 -18.21 -7.67
C GLN A 87 -13.09 -17.34 -7.91
N GLN A 88 -12.92 -16.16 -8.52
CA GLN A 88 -13.96 -15.13 -8.51
C GLN A 88 -14.59 -14.96 -9.88
N SER A 89 -15.92 -15.01 -9.92
CA SER A 89 -16.68 -14.69 -11.12
C SER A 89 -16.80 -13.17 -11.29
N TRP A 90 -17.09 -12.71 -12.52
CA TRP A 90 -17.40 -11.31 -12.76
C TRP A 90 -18.58 -10.83 -11.92
N GLU A 91 -19.60 -11.66 -11.71
CA GLU A 91 -20.79 -11.28 -10.93
C GLU A 91 -20.45 -11.04 -9.46
N GLU A 92 -19.49 -11.77 -8.91
CA GLU A 92 -18.99 -11.55 -7.55
C GLU A 92 -18.24 -10.22 -7.46
N CYS A 93 -17.38 -9.94 -8.43
CA CYS A 93 -16.70 -8.65 -8.53
C CYS A 93 -17.70 -7.49 -8.64
N GLN A 94 -18.76 -7.65 -9.43
CA GLN A 94 -19.85 -6.68 -9.58
C GLN A 94 -20.59 -6.40 -8.27
N LYS A 95 -20.72 -7.38 -7.38
CA LYS A 95 -21.34 -7.17 -6.06
C LYS A 95 -20.45 -6.30 -5.17
N ILE A 96 -19.13 -6.50 -5.22
CA ILE A 96 -18.16 -5.73 -4.42
C ILE A 96 -18.14 -4.27 -4.89
N ILE A 97 -17.99 -4.01 -6.20
CA ILE A 97 -18.01 -2.64 -6.74
C ILE A 97 -19.42 -2.05 -6.77
N GLY A 98 -20.46 -2.87 -6.72
CA GLY A 98 -21.85 -2.42 -6.67
C GLY A 98 -22.28 -1.89 -5.31
N ASN A 99 -21.43 -2.02 -4.30
CA ASN A 99 -21.68 -1.57 -2.94
C ASN A 99 -21.20 -0.11 -2.79
N PHE A 100 -22.12 0.84 -2.58
CA PHE A 100 -21.87 2.29 -2.71
C PHE A 100 -20.69 2.87 -1.88
N ASN A 101 -20.16 2.11 -0.91
CA ASN A 101 -19.04 2.54 -0.06
C ASN A 101 -17.66 2.06 -0.51
N TYR A 102 -17.50 1.38 -1.64
CA TYR A 102 -16.16 0.92 -2.04
C TYR A 102 -15.23 2.11 -2.39
N VAL A 103 -15.75 3.23 -2.93
CA VAL A 103 -14.94 4.45 -3.19
C VAL A 103 -14.39 5.02 -1.88
N ASN A 104 -15.23 5.08 -0.84
CA ASN A 104 -14.79 5.47 0.51
C ASN A 104 -13.75 4.50 1.06
N SER A 105 -13.90 3.21 0.77
CA SER A 105 -12.96 2.17 1.20
C SER A 105 -11.59 2.34 0.51
N LEU A 106 -11.58 2.66 -0.79
CA LEU A 106 -10.36 2.97 -1.56
C LEU A 106 -9.69 4.26 -1.06
N HIS A 107 -10.48 5.25 -0.66
CA HIS A 107 -9.95 6.48 -0.06
C HIS A 107 -9.31 6.22 1.31
N SER A 108 -9.93 5.37 2.13
CA SER A 108 -9.39 4.96 3.44
C SER A 108 -8.33 3.86 3.34
N LEU A 109 -7.89 3.50 2.14
CA LEU A 109 -6.97 2.40 1.92
C LEU A 109 -5.63 2.69 2.61
N ASP A 110 -5.30 1.87 3.60
CA ASP A 110 -3.99 1.88 4.21
C ASP A 110 -3.01 1.10 3.32
N ILE A 111 -2.30 1.83 2.46
CA ILE A 111 -1.24 1.28 1.59
C ILE A 111 -0.22 0.49 2.42
N GLY A 112 -0.01 0.86 3.69
CA GLY A 112 0.86 0.16 4.64
C GLY A 112 0.46 -1.29 4.90
N LYS A 113 -0.83 -1.59 4.87
CA LYS A 113 -1.39 -2.91 5.20
C LYS A 113 -1.45 -3.89 4.03
N ILE A 114 -1.20 -3.43 2.81
CA ILE A 114 -1.12 -4.32 1.64
C ILE A 114 -0.01 -5.34 1.88
N ASN A 115 -0.35 -6.63 1.86
CA ASN A 115 0.60 -7.71 2.09
C ASN A 115 1.34 -8.09 0.78
N GLU A 116 2.35 -8.96 0.87
CA GLU A 116 3.18 -9.32 -0.29
C GLU A 116 2.42 -10.14 -1.34
N SER A 117 1.43 -10.96 -0.96
CA SER A 117 0.63 -11.70 -1.94
C SER A 117 -0.27 -10.77 -2.76
N GLN A 118 -0.94 -9.82 -2.11
CA GLN A 118 -1.69 -8.75 -2.78
C GLN A 118 -0.78 -7.93 -3.69
N LEU A 119 0.38 -7.51 -3.18
CA LEU A 119 1.33 -6.70 -3.95
C LEU A 119 1.82 -7.44 -5.20
N THR A 120 2.07 -8.75 -5.09
CA THR A 120 2.46 -9.60 -6.22
C THR A 120 1.36 -9.66 -7.27
N TYR A 121 0.11 -9.77 -6.84
CA TYR A 121 -1.03 -9.73 -7.75
C TYR A 121 -1.21 -8.35 -8.40
N ILE A 122 -1.17 -7.27 -7.62
CA ILE A 122 -1.32 -5.89 -8.11
C ILE A 122 -0.31 -5.56 -9.21
N LYS A 123 0.91 -6.11 -9.17
CA LYS A 123 1.93 -5.93 -10.23
C LYS A 123 1.46 -6.35 -11.61
N THR A 124 0.44 -7.21 -11.73
CA THR A 124 -0.14 -7.57 -13.03
C THR A 124 -0.78 -6.38 -13.74
N ILE A 125 -1.06 -5.27 -13.05
CA ILE A 125 -1.54 -4.02 -13.66
C ILE A 125 -0.60 -3.52 -14.78
N ARG A 126 0.71 -3.83 -14.69
CA ARG A 126 1.71 -3.46 -15.71
C ARG A 126 1.52 -4.18 -17.04
N GLN A 127 0.77 -5.28 -17.06
CA GLN A 127 0.42 -6.01 -18.28
C GLN A 127 -0.75 -5.36 -19.01
N ILE A 128 -1.40 -4.34 -18.39
CA ILE A 128 -2.54 -3.63 -18.94
C ILE A 128 -2.05 -2.27 -19.46
N SER A 129 -2.41 -1.95 -20.69
CA SER A 129 -2.12 -0.65 -21.30
C SER A 129 -3.10 0.41 -20.79
N GLU A 130 -2.58 1.55 -20.33
CA GLU A 130 -3.39 2.72 -19.94
C GLU A 130 -4.33 3.16 -21.07
N VAL A 131 -3.83 3.18 -22.31
CA VAL A 131 -4.61 3.58 -23.50
C VAL A 131 -5.77 2.62 -23.75
N GLN A 132 -5.62 1.34 -23.41
CA GLN A 132 -6.71 0.38 -23.55
C GLN A 132 -7.73 0.53 -22.41
N ALA A 133 -7.28 0.78 -21.19
CA ALA A 133 -8.16 1.02 -20.04
C ALA A 133 -9.03 2.27 -20.25
N SER A 134 -8.46 3.35 -20.79
CA SER A 134 -9.18 4.60 -21.06
C SER A 134 -10.23 4.50 -22.16
N LYS A 135 -10.02 3.61 -23.14
CA LYS A 135 -11.01 3.33 -24.19
C LYS A 135 -12.23 2.54 -23.71
N ILE A 136 -12.13 1.87 -22.57
CA ILE A 136 -13.24 1.06 -22.05
C ILE A 136 -14.25 1.95 -21.35
N SER A 137 -13.81 2.69 -20.34
CA SER A 137 -14.66 3.65 -19.64
C SER A 137 -13.83 4.59 -18.78
N ASN A 138 -14.44 5.72 -18.39
CA ASN A 138 -13.84 6.68 -17.46
C ASN A 138 -13.51 6.02 -16.10
N ALA A 139 -14.43 5.20 -15.58
CA ALA A 139 -14.22 4.46 -14.34
C ALA A 139 -13.05 3.46 -14.46
N CYS A 140 -12.95 2.70 -15.55
CA CYS A 140 -11.85 1.76 -15.76
C CYS A 140 -10.50 2.46 -15.80
N SER A 141 -10.41 3.59 -16.50
CA SER A 141 -9.23 4.45 -16.56
C SER A 141 -8.82 4.93 -15.17
N THR A 142 -9.78 5.42 -14.41
CA THR A 142 -9.55 5.97 -13.07
C THR A 142 -9.06 4.91 -12.09
N PHE A 143 -9.67 3.72 -12.10
CA PHE A 143 -9.17 2.60 -11.29
C PHE A 143 -7.77 2.17 -11.69
N TYR A 144 -7.50 2.07 -13.00
CA TYR A 144 -6.17 1.74 -13.51
C TYR A 144 -5.11 2.72 -12.97
N GLN A 145 -5.36 4.03 -13.08
CA GLN A 145 -4.44 5.06 -12.61
C GLN A 145 -4.23 4.97 -11.10
N PHE A 146 -5.30 4.80 -10.32
CA PHE A 146 -5.18 4.63 -8.87
C PHE A 146 -4.34 3.42 -8.48
N ILE A 147 -4.60 2.25 -9.08
CA ILE A 147 -3.84 1.01 -8.80
C ILE A 147 -2.36 1.23 -9.14
N LEU A 148 -2.07 1.85 -10.28
CA LEU A 148 -0.71 2.08 -10.73
C LEU A 148 0.07 2.96 -9.74
N VAL A 149 -0.55 4.05 -9.26
CA VAL A 149 0.08 4.93 -8.27
C VAL A 149 0.27 4.24 -6.92
N VAL A 150 -0.71 3.45 -6.46
CA VAL A 150 -0.56 2.64 -5.23
C VAL A 150 0.65 1.70 -5.34
N LEU A 151 0.80 1.04 -6.49
CA LEU A 151 1.96 0.16 -6.75
C LEU A 151 3.27 0.95 -6.75
N GLN A 152 3.31 2.11 -7.42
CA GLN A 152 4.50 2.97 -7.46
C GLN A 152 4.90 3.46 -6.07
N ILE A 153 3.94 3.85 -5.23
CA ILE A 153 4.20 4.21 -3.83
C ILE A 153 4.82 3.03 -3.08
N ARG A 154 4.24 1.83 -3.19
CA ARG A 154 4.72 0.63 -2.50
C ARG A 154 6.13 0.23 -2.89
N GLU A 155 6.51 0.47 -4.15
CA GLU A 155 7.85 0.18 -4.66
C GLU A 155 8.83 1.35 -4.48
N SER A 156 8.35 2.53 -4.06
CA SER A 156 9.19 3.69 -3.86
C SER A 156 10.22 3.46 -2.74
N LYS A 157 11.44 3.96 -2.95
CA LYS A 157 12.50 3.93 -1.94
C LYS A 157 12.07 4.62 -0.65
N GLN A 158 11.33 5.73 -0.76
CA GLN A 158 10.79 6.45 0.38
C GLN A 158 9.90 5.56 1.25
N TYR A 159 8.95 4.84 0.65
CA TYR A 159 8.09 3.92 1.40
C TYR A 159 8.93 2.81 2.08
N ILE A 160 9.89 2.23 1.36
CA ILE A 160 10.77 1.18 1.88
C ILE A 160 11.61 1.70 3.06
N PHE A 161 12.22 2.87 2.94
CA PHE A 161 13.03 3.46 4.00
C PHE A 161 12.19 3.85 5.20
N LYS A 162 11.02 4.46 4.99
CA LYS A 162 10.06 4.75 6.06
C LYS A 162 9.70 3.49 6.84
N ARG A 163 9.36 2.39 6.14
CA ARG A 163 9.05 1.12 6.80
C ARG A 163 10.23 0.52 7.56
N LYS A 164 11.45 0.63 7.03
CA LYS A 164 12.66 0.18 7.73
C LYS A 164 12.90 0.98 9.02
N ILE A 165 12.71 2.30 8.97
CA ILE A 165 12.81 3.17 10.15
C ILE A 165 11.77 2.75 11.20
N GLU A 166 10.49 2.62 10.82
CA GLU A 166 9.42 2.19 11.73
C GLU A 166 9.73 0.84 12.41
N LEU A 167 10.28 -0.13 11.67
CA LEU A 167 10.69 -1.42 12.22
C LEU A 167 11.85 -1.30 13.20
N ILE A 168 12.86 -0.48 12.89
CA ILE A 168 14.01 -0.29 13.77
C ILE A 168 13.60 0.44 15.05
N GLU A 169 12.70 1.43 14.98
CA GLU A 169 12.14 2.10 16.15
C GLU A 169 11.42 1.12 17.09
N LEU A 170 10.66 0.17 16.54
CA LEU A 170 10.04 -0.89 17.33
C LEU A 170 11.09 -1.78 18.02
N LEU A 171 12.16 -2.14 17.32
CA LEU A 171 13.26 -2.93 17.90
C LEU A 171 13.99 -2.16 19.02
N ILE A 172 14.25 -0.87 18.84
CA ILE A 172 14.84 -0.01 19.87
C ILE A 172 13.94 0.03 21.09
N LYS A 173 12.63 0.22 20.91
CA LYS A 173 11.66 0.24 22.02
C LYS A 173 11.65 -1.08 22.80
N GLN A 174 11.74 -2.21 22.11
CA GLN A 174 11.84 -3.53 22.75
C GLN A 174 13.17 -3.69 23.51
N ALA A 175 14.29 -3.26 22.92
CA ALA A 175 15.61 -3.31 23.55
C ALA A 175 15.67 -2.43 24.80
N GLN A 176 15.13 -1.21 24.75
CA GLN A 176 15.01 -0.31 25.90
C GLN A 176 14.17 -0.92 27.01
N LYS A 177 13.04 -1.55 26.69
CA LYS A 177 12.22 -2.26 27.69
C LYS A 177 13.03 -3.37 28.39
N HIS A 178 13.83 -4.12 27.64
CA HIS A 178 14.68 -5.17 28.22
C HIS A 178 15.80 -4.57 29.07
N GLN A 179 16.42 -3.48 28.64
CA GLN A 179 17.42 -2.76 29.41
C GLN A 179 16.88 -2.28 30.76
N THR A 180 15.73 -1.60 30.75
CA THR A 180 15.08 -1.10 31.97
C THR A 180 14.75 -2.24 32.94
N PHE A 181 14.30 -3.38 32.42
CA PHE A 181 14.08 -4.57 33.23
C PHE A 181 15.36 -5.06 33.91
N LEU A 182 16.48 -5.13 33.18
CA LEU A 182 17.76 -5.55 33.75
C LEU A 182 18.32 -4.53 34.76
N GLN A 183 18.11 -3.23 34.55
CA GLN A 183 18.51 -2.18 35.49
C GLN A 183 17.79 -2.34 36.84
N LYS A 184 16.47 -2.60 36.80
CA LYS A 184 15.66 -2.88 38.00
C LYS A 184 16.05 -4.15 38.76
N MET A 185 16.82 -5.06 38.16
CA MET A 185 17.34 -6.24 38.86
C MET A 185 18.67 -5.98 39.59
N ILE A 186 19.30 -4.83 39.32
CA ILE A 186 20.52 -4.39 39.99
C ILE A 186 20.19 -3.48 41.18
N GLU A 187 19.11 -2.70 41.05
CA GLU A 187 18.47 -1.92 42.14
C GLU A 187 17.82 -2.83 43.20
#